data_AF-A0A6N9H883-F1
#
_entry.id   AF-A0A6N9H883-F1
#
_cell.length_a   1.000
_cell.length_b   1.000
_cell.length_c   1.000
_cell.angle_alpha   90.00
_cell.angle_beta   90.00
_cell.angle_gamma   90.00
#
_symmetry.space_group_name_H-M   'P 1'
#
loop_
_entity.id
_entity.type
_entity.pdbx_description
1 polymer ?
#
loop_
_entity_poly.entity_id
_entity_poly.type
_entity_poly.pdbx_seq_one_letter_code
_entity_poly.pdbx_strand_id
1 'polypeptide(L)' 'MWVIAAACVAPFAFRRAGVLLALCPAGLAVLRLVPGPLGRLWANRSRWADALTMGAAAIALGLLALLVPSI' A
#
# COMPACT_ATOMS: atom_id res chain seq x y z
N MET A 1 19.21 20.46 -19.50
CA MET A 1 19.52 19.01 -19.46
C MET A 1 19.11 18.34 -18.14
N TRP A 2 19.54 18.82 -16.98
CA TRP A 2 19.23 18.19 -15.68
C TRP A 2 17.73 18.10 -15.32
N VAL A 3 16.94 19.13 -15.67
CA VAL A 3 15.48 19.14 -15.42
C VAL A 3 14.75 18.04 -16.20
N ILE A 4 15.19 17.75 -17.43
CA ILE A 4 14.57 16.73 -18.29
C ILE A 4 14.91 15.33 -17.75
N ALA A 5 16.16 15.10 -17.34
CA ALA A 5 16.57 13.84 -16.71
C ALA A 5 15.82 13.59 -15.39
N ALA A 6 15.64 14.63 -14.56
CA ALA A 6 14.85 14.53 -13.33
C ALA A 6 13.38 14.22 -13.61
N ALA A 7 12.79 14.84 -14.64
CA ALA A 7 11.42 14.54 -15.07
C ALA A 7 11.27 13.11 -15.60
N CYS A 8 12.28 12.56 -16.28
CA CYS A 8 12.27 11.18 -16.76
C CYS A 8 12.38 10.14 -15.62
N VAL A 9 13.12 10.46 -14.56
CA VAL A 9 13.34 9.55 -13.41
C VAL A 9 12.23 9.65 -12.36
N ALA A 10 11.57 10.80 -12.24
CA ALA A 10 10.47 11.04 -11.31
C ALA A 10 9.36 9.97 -11.35
N PRO A 11 8.82 9.53 -12.51
CA PRO A 11 7.76 8.51 -12.52
C PRO A 11 8.25 7.13 -12.07
N PHE A 12 9.50 6.76 -12.33
CA PHE A 12 10.09 5.52 -11.84
C PHE A 12 10.24 5.52 -10.31
N ALA A 13 10.70 6.64 -9.74
CA ALA A 13 10.78 6.82 -8.30
C ALA A 13 9.38 6.81 -7.65
N PHE A 14 8.40 7.45 -8.29
CA PHE A 14 7.02 7.53 -7.82
C PHE A 14 6.34 6.16 -7.80
N ARG A 15 6.51 5.35 -8.86
CA ARG A 15 5.95 4.01 -8.94
C ARG A 15 6.53 3.07 -7.88
N ARG A 16 7.85 3.08 -7.65
CA ARG A 16 8.48 2.27 -6.59
C ARG A 16 8.04 2.71 -5.19
N ALA A 17 7.99 4.02 -4.94
CA ALA A 17 7.53 4.57 -3.67
C ALA A 17 6.05 4.24 -3.41
N GLY A 18 5.19 4.31 -4.45
CA GLY A 18 3.77 3.94 -4.36
C GLY A 18 3.56 2.46 -4.01
N VAL A 19 4.34 1.55 -4.62
CA VAL A 19 4.29 0.12 -4.29
C VAL A 19 4.76 -0.14 -2.85
N LEU A 20 5.83 0.52 -2.41
CA LEU A 20 6.31 0.44 -1.02
C LEU A 20 5.27 0.95 -0.01
N LEU A 21 4.60 2.05 -0.34
CA LEU A 21 3.52 2.61 0.49
C LEU A 21 2.28 1.71 0.52
N ALA A 22 1.98 0.99 -0.56
CA ALA A 22 0.88 0.01 -0.60
C ALA A 22 1.17 -1.25 0.22
N LEU A 23 2.43 -1.66 0.33
CA LEU A 23 2.85 -2.84 1.10
C LEU A 23 2.58 -2.71 2.61
N CYS A 24 2.71 -1.51 3.16
CA CYS A 24 2.50 -1.27 4.58
C CYS A 24 1.04 -1.55 5.05
N PRO A 25 -0.01 -0.94 4.46
CA PRO A 25 -1.39 -1.26 4.80
C PRO A 25 -1.78 -2.69 4.39
N ALA A 26 -1.21 -3.24 3.31
CA ALA A 26 -1.42 -4.64 2.94
C ALA A 26 -0.89 -5.60 4.02
N GLY A 27 0.33 -5.37 4.50
CA GLY A 27 0.94 -6.15 5.58
C GLY A 27 0.15 -6.05 6.88
N LEU A 28 -0.31 -4.84 7.23
CA LEU A 28 -1.19 -4.61 8.39
C LEU A 28 -2.54 -5.33 8.25
N ALA A 29 -3.14 -5.34 7.06
CA ALA A 29 -4.38 -6.07 6.80
C ALA A 29 -4.19 -7.58 6.97
N VAL A 30 -3.07 -8.15 6.49
CA VAL A 30 -2.74 -9.57 6.65
C VAL A 30 -2.50 -9.91 8.12
N LEU A 31 -1.70 -9.11 8.84
CA LEU A 31 -1.47 -9.26 10.28
C LEU A 31 -2.77 -9.22 11.06
N ARG A 32 -3.70 -8.36 10.65
CA ARG A 32 -5.06 -8.29 11.21
C ARG A 32 -5.90 -9.53 10.91
N LEU A 33 -5.59 -10.35 9.92
CA LEU A 33 -6.34 -11.59 9.63
C LEU A 33 -5.75 -12.85 10.30
N VAL A 34 -4.52 -12.77 10.85
CA VAL A 34 -3.85 -13.93 11.47
C VAL A 34 -4.67 -14.49 12.66
N PRO A 35 -5.10 -15.76 12.60
CA PRO A 35 -5.71 -16.44 13.74
C PRO A 35 -4.60 -16.88 14.72
N GLY A 36 -4.68 -16.46 15.98
CA GLY A 36 -3.64 -16.78 16.98
C GLY A 36 -3.60 -15.77 18.15
N PRO A 37 -2.60 -15.85 19.05
CA PRO A 37 -2.44 -14.90 20.16
C PRO A 37 -2.32 -13.45 19.66
N LEU A 38 -1.68 -13.26 18.51
CA LEU A 38 -1.63 -11.98 17.80
C LEU A 38 -3.02 -11.48 17.41
N GLY A 39 -3.95 -12.35 17.01
CA GLY A 39 -5.32 -11.94 16.71
C GLY A 39 -6.14 -11.51 17.93
N ARG A 40 -5.75 -11.95 19.14
CA ARG A 40 -6.39 -11.52 20.40
C ARG A 40 -5.94 -10.13 20.85
N LEU A 41 -4.76 -9.66 20.42
CA LEU A 41 -4.36 -8.25 20.62
C LEU A 41 -5.29 -7.28 19.89
N TRP A 42 -5.98 -7.75 18.85
CA TRP A 42 -6.90 -6.97 18.02
C TRP A 42 -8.35 -7.37 18.32
N ALA A 43 -8.72 -7.48 19.59
CA ALA A 43 -10.05 -7.86 20.09
C ALA A 43 -11.18 -6.85 19.76
N ASN A 44 -11.00 -6.00 18.76
CA ASN A 44 -11.95 -4.98 18.37
C ASN A 44 -13.10 -5.59 17.54
N ARG A 45 -14.33 -5.17 17.83
CA ARG A 45 -15.56 -5.61 17.13
C ARG A 45 -15.52 -5.34 15.61
N SER A 46 -14.66 -4.42 15.16
CA SER A 46 -14.50 -3.99 13.76
C SER A 46 -13.24 -4.54 13.07
N ARG A 47 -12.60 -5.60 13.59
CA ARG A 47 -11.37 -6.18 13.03
C ARG A 47 -11.44 -6.42 11.52
N TRP A 48 -12.60 -6.88 11.04
CA TRP A 48 -12.89 -7.09 9.62
C TRP A 48 -13.05 -5.80 8.82
N ALA A 49 -13.73 -4.79 9.36
CA ALA A 49 -13.91 -3.50 8.70
C ALA A 49 -12.58 -2.79 8.50
N ASP A 50 -11.70 -2.82 9.51
CA ASP A 50 -10.36 -2.24 9.40
C ASP A 50 -9.45 -3.00 8.41
N ALA A 51 -9.53 -4.34 8.38
CA ALA A 51 -8.77 -5.12 7.41
C ALA A 51 -9.23 -4.81 5.98
N LEU A 52 -10.54 -4.60 5.77
CA LEU A 52 -11.11 -4.18 4.49
C LEU A 52 -10.68 -2.77 4.09
N THR A 53 -10.70 -1.80 4.99
CA THR A 53 -10.28 -0.43 4.67
C THR A 53 -8.78 -0.35 4.37
N MET A 54 -7.95 -1.05 5.15
CA MET A 54 -6.51 -1.15 4.88
C MET A 54 -6.22 -1.87 3.57
N GLY A 55 -6.95 -2.96 3.27
CA GLY A 55 -6.85 -3.66 1.99
C GLY A 55 -7.28 -2.79 0.81
N ALA A 56 -8.40 -2.07 0.93
CA ALA A 56 -8.89 -1.15 -0.10
C ALA A 56 -7.90 0.00 -0.36
N ALA A 57 -7.30 0.56 0.69
CA ALA A 57 -6.27 1.57 0.57
C ALA A 57 -5.00 1.04 -0.12
N ALA A 58 -4.57 -0.18 0.22
CA ALA A 58 -3.45 -0.84 -0.46
C ALA A 58 -3.72 -1.08 -1.94
N ILE A 59 -4.93 -1.52 -2.29
CA ILE A 59 -5.36 -1.71 -3.69
C ILE A 59 -5.39 -0.37 -4.43
N ALA A 60 -5.95 0.68 -3.84
CA ALA A 60 -6.00 2.00 -4.44
C ALA A 60 -4.59 2.57 -4.70
N LEU A 61 -3.67 2.43 -3.73
CA LEU A 61 -2.27 2.83 -3.89
C LEU A 61 -1.53 1.99 -4.95
N GLY A 62 -1.78 0.69 -4.99
CA GLY A 62 -1.22 -0.20 -5.99
C GLY A 62 -1.71 0.13 -7.41
N LEU A 63 -3.02 0.37 -7.55
CA LEU A 63 -3.61 0.84 -8.80
C LEU A 63 -3.01 2.19 -9.20
N LEU A 64 -2.94 3.15 -8.28
CA LEU A 64 -2.34 4.46 -8.56
C LEU A 64 -0.89 4.32 -9.04
N ALA A 65 -0.10 3.46 -8.40
CA ALA A 65 1.28 3.19 -8.81
C ALA A 65 1.39 2.54 -10.20
N LEU A 66 0.40 1.75 -10.62
CA LEU A 66 0.34 1.12 -11.94
C LEU A 66 -0.23 2.04 -13.03
N LEU A 67 -1.16 2.92 -12.67
CA LEU A 67 -1.79 3.90 -13.54
C LEU A 67 -0.87 5.09 -13.85
N VAL A 68 0.11 5.39 -12.98
CA VAL A 68 1.15 6.37 -13.28
C VAL A 68 2.00 5.86 -14.45
N PRO A 69 1.98 6.55 -15.60
CA PRO A 69 2.72 6.11 -16.78
C PRO A 69 4.23 6.14 -16.50
N SER A 70 4.87 4.98 -16.59
CA SER A 70 6.31 4.89 -16.81
C SER A 70 6.54 5.10 -18.30
N ILE A 71 6.81 6.34 -18.67
CA ILE A 71 7.35 6.75 -19.99
C ILE A 71 8.19 5.66 -20.66
#